data_AF-A0A3B0YVM1-F1
#
_entry.id   AF-A0A3B0YVM1-F1
#
_cell.length_a   1.000
_cell.length_b   1.000
_cell.length_c   1.000
_cell.angle_alpha   90.00
_cell.angle_beta   90.00
_cell.angle_gamma   90.00
#
_symmetry.space_group_name_H-M   'P 1'
#
loop_
_entity.id
_entity.type
_entity.pdbx_description
1 polymer ?
#
loop_
_entity_poly.entity_id
_entity_poly.type
_entity_poly.pdbx_seq_one_letter_code
_entity_poly.pdbx_strand_id
1 'polypeptide(L)'
;MNFEFTQNQLDQIQTFIDQGALPGTNFSDAYQYISDLLEEASELPKELSVANLWLQGAAQANSGNGPFADLIWQYTAQQLTMRDLSNKIPDIQEASNQVAINLLNDILDRGVIALDPQQIRIKDASAIKQVLYSGIPSDTAYINDAGWSGALLFSGLGLDETWRLLGRNDTATLDKLDDIKNVLFAYNALNYSANYVLDQTLSGNYSIASVWDSFNIWLELPESLRSTSFVAYSTKDQIVGPAMGYVENIGAENLLDMLRRAYLGTAVNETTKENFNTNAAEFFGGINAVEQQEMDIEWLGSYSQQELELLAISSEKYRNALVALSVFAIDLDDYTGRELELFSPETGIGSLTTKWVSDRAHMFERMIEGMILEA
;
A
#
# COMPACT_ATOMS: atom_id res chain seq x y z
N MET A 1 23.07 20.60 10.08
CA MET A 1 24.36 20.94 9.41
C MET A 1 24.38 20.11 8.14
N ASN A 2 24.56 20.72 6.97
CA ASN A 2 24.58 19.97 5.71
C ASN A 2 25.95 19.31 5.52
N PHE A 3 25.98 18.11 4.94
CA PHE A 3 27.23 17.50 4.48
C PHE A 3 27.59 18.11 3.13
N GLU A 4 28.72 18.81 3.08
CA GLU A 4 29.26 19.46 1.89
C GLU A 4 30.28 18.55 1.22
N PHE A 5 30.07 18.24 -0.06
CA PHE A 5 30.99 17.41 -0.83
C PHE A 5 32.16 18.27 -1.34
N THR A 6 33.37 17.72 -1.23
CA THR A 6 34.57 18.27 -1.89
C THR A 6 34.50 18.07 -3.40
N GLN A 7 35.27 18.85 -4.16
CA GLN A 7 35.31 18.71 -5.61
C GLN A 7 35.69 17.29 -6.06
N ASN A 8 36.65 16.64 -5.39
CA ASN A 8 37.03 15.26 -5.72
C ASN A 8 35.88 14.26 -5.51
N GLN A 9 35.04 14.48 -4.50
CA GLN A 9 33.86 13.63 -4.26
C GLN A 9 32.78 13.88 -5.31
N LEU A 10 32.58 15.15 -5.71
CA LEU A 10 31.66 15.50 -6.79
C LEU A 10 32.12 14.91 -8.14
N ASP A 11 33.42 14.94 -8.45
CA ASP A 11 33.98 14.33 -9.66
C ASP A 11 33.77 12.79 -9.67
N GLN A 12 33.87 12.15 -8.50
CA GLN A 12 33.56 10.73 -8.35
C GLN A 12 32.06 10.45 -8.54
N ILE A 13 31.18 11.31 -8.02
CA ILE A 13 29.72 11.22 -8.24
C ILE A 13 29.37 11.37 -9.72
N GLN A 14 29.98 12.34 -10.42
CA GLN A 14 29.81 12.51 -11.86
C GLN A 14 30.26 11.25 -12.63
N THR A 15 31.34 10.61 -12.18
CA THR A 15 31.83 9.37 -12.79
C THR A 15 30.78 8.24 -12.72
N PHE A 16 30.01 8.12 -11.62
CA PHE A 16 28.92 7.15 -11.55
C PHE A 16 27.80 7.45 -12.53
N ILE A 17 27.44 8.72 -12.73
CA ILE A 17 26.45 9.12 -13.75
C ILE A 17 26.94 8.77 -15.16
N ASP A 18 28.19 9.11 -15.47
CA ASP A 18 28.76 8.92 -16.80
C ASP A 18 28.91 7.43 -17.17
N GLN A 19 29.18 6.58 -16.17
CA GLN A 19 29.24 5.12 -16.34
C GLN A 19 27.87 4.49 -16.57
N GLY A 20 26.82 5.07 -15.99
CA GLY A 20 25.48 4.51 -16.00
C GLY A 20 25.35 3.24 -15.15
N ALA A 21 24.23 2.52 -15.30
CA ALA A 21 23.97 1.30 -14.55
C ALA A 21 24.96 0.19 -14.90
N LEU A 22 25.65 -0.34 -13.89
CA LEU A 22 26.61 -1.43 -14.05
C LEU A 22 25.97 -2.82 -13.91
N PRO A 23 26.48 -3.87 -14.59
CA PRO A 23 25.97 -5.23 -14.43
C PRO A 23 26.11 -5.73 -12.98
N GLY A 24 24.97 -6.09 -12.36
CA GLY A 24 24.92 -6.70 -11.03
C GLY A 24 24.85 -5.73 -9.85
N THR A 25 25.19 -4.45 -10.04
CA THR A 25 25.11 -3.42 -8.99
C THR A 25 24.23 -2.23 -9.40
N ASN A 26 23.99 -2.01 -10.70
CA ASN A 26 23.30 -0.85 -11.23
C ASN A 26 23.96 0.46 -10.75
N PHE A 27 23.28 1.24 -9.90
CA PHE A 27 23.79 2.43 -9.22
C PHE A 27 24.02 2.19 -7.71
N SER A 28 23.91 0.96 -7.20
CA SER A 28 24.10 0.66 -5.77
C SER A 28 25.47 1.11 -5.26
N ASP A 29 26.50 1.04 -6.10
CA ASP A 29 27.86 1.48 -5.77
C ASP A 29 27.93 2.99 -5.53
N ALA A 30 27.11 3.79 -6.23
CA ALA A 30 27.04 5.23 -6.03
C ALA A 30 26.37 5.57 -4.68
N TYR A 31 25.29 4.87 -4.33
CA TYR A 31 24.65 4.99 -3.02
C TYR A 31 25.61 4.60 -1.90
N GLN A 32 26.30 3.46 -2.03
CA GLN A 32 27.26 2.98 -1.04
C GLN A 32 28.41 3.97 -0.85
N TYR A 33 28.97 4.49 -1.95
CA TYR A 33 30.01 5.50 -1.89
C TYR A 33 29.58 6.72 -1.08
N ILE A 34 28.37 7.25 -1.33
CA ILE A 34 27.87 8.41 -0.59
C ILE A 34 27.63 8.04 0.89
N SER A 35 27.10 6.85 1.16
CA SER A 35 26.87 6.36 2.52
C SER A 35 28.18 6.28 3.32
N ASP A 36 29.23 5.70 2.73
CA ASP A 36 30.56 5.60 3.35
C ASP A 36 31.14 6.99 3.67
N LEU A 37 30.98 7.96 2.76
CA LEU A 37 31.41 9.34 3.00
C LEU A 37 30.69 10.00 4.19
N LEU A 38 29.40 9.69 4.38
CA LEU A 38 28.67 10.19 5.54
C LEU A 38 29.19 9.54 6.83
N GLU A 39 29.45 8.23 6.83
CA GLU A 39 29.95 7.52 8.02
C GLU A 39 31.36 7.96 8.46
N GLU A 40 32.19 8.43 7.52
CA GLU A 40 33.50 9.02 7.82
C GLU A 40 33.43 10.39 8.52
N ALA A 41 32.30 11.09 8.45
CA ALA A 41 32.12 12.35 9.18
C ALA A 41 31.90 12.07 10.67
N SER A 42 32.87 12.47 11.50
CA SER A 42 32.86 12.25 12.95
C SER A 42 31.56 12.76 13.61
N GLU A 43 30.75 11.82 14.12
CA GLU A 43 29.41 11.99 14.68
C GLU A 43 28.40 12.61 13.70
N LEU A 44 27.64 11.75 13.01
CA LEU A 44 26.53 12.18 12.17
C LEU A 44 25.42 12.82 13.01
N PRO A 45 25.05 14.09 12.76
CA PRO A 45 23.79 14.65 13.22
C PRO A 45 22.62 13.73 12.86
N LYS A 46 21.55 13.73 13.69
CA LYS A 46 20.39 12.84 13.52
C LYS A 46 19.79 12.89 12.10
N GLU A 47 19.76 14.05 11.46
CA GLU A 47 19.23 14.20 10.11
C GLU A 47 20.12 13.51 9.06
N LEU A 48 21.44 13.57 9.26
CA LEU A 48 22.41 12.87 8.43
C LEU A 48 22.37 11.34 8.64
N SER A 49 22.06 10.87 9.86
CA SER A 49 21.86 9.43 10.08
C SER A 49 20.62 8.90 9.37
N VAL A 50 19.54 9.68 9.27
CA VAL A 50 18.34 9.29 8.51
C VAL A 50 18.61 9.29 7.00
N ALA A 51 19.33 10.30 6.48
CA ALA A 51 19.75 10.30 5.08
C ALA A 51 20.66 9.09 4.76
N ASN A 52 21.61 8.77 5.64
CA ASN A 52 22.46 7.58 5.50
C ASN A 52 21.64 6.30 5.48
N LEU A 53 20.65 6.19 6.36
CA LEU A 53 19.76 5.04 6.42
C LEU A 53 18.99 4.82 5.12
N TRP A 54 18.48 5.92 4.54
CA TRP A 54 17.83 5.88 3.26
C TRP A 54 18.78 5.43 2.13
N LEU A 55 20.02 5.95 2.09
CA LEU A 55 21.03 5.54 1.11
C LEU A 55 21.32 4.03 1.19
N GLN A 56 21.42 3.47 2.39
CA GLN A 56 21.66 2.03 2.58
C GLN A 56 20.53 1.16 2.02
N GLY A 57 19.27 1.52 2.26
CA GLY A 57 18.15 0.77 1.65
C GLY A 57 18.00 1.05 0.15
N ALA A 58 18.28 2.26 -0.31
CA ALA A 58 18.28 2.59 -1.74
C ALA A 58 19.36 1.81 -2.49
N ALA A 59 20.55 1.64 -1.91
CA ALA A 59 21.61 0.79 -2.46
C ALA A 59 21.13 -0.67 -2.61
N GLN A 60 20.53 -1.24 -1.56
CA GLN A 60 19.98 -2.59 -1.59
C GLN A 60 18.88 -2.72 -2.66
N ALA A 61 17.87 -1.85 -2.63
CA ALA A 61 16.76 -1.89 -3.58
C ALA A 61 17.21 -1.72 -5.04
N ASN A 62 18.17 -0.83 -5.29
CA ASN A 62 18.68 -0.56 -6.64
C ASN A 62 19.61 -1.65 -7.17
N SER A 63 20.34 -2.35 -6.30
CA SER A 63 21.15 -3.51 -6.71
C SER A 63 20.31 -4.62 -7.34
N GLY A 64 19.01 -4.68 -7.03
CA GLY A 64 18.10 -5.74 -7.47
C GLY A 64 18.40 -7.10 -6.85
N ASN A 65 19.23 -7.15 -5.80
CA ASN A 65 19.69 -8.39 -5.19
C ASN A 65 19.53 -8.35 -3.65
N GLY A 66 19.06 -9.46 -3.10
CA GLY A 66 18.94 -9.65 -1.65
C GLY A 66 17.53 -9.42 -1.11
N PRO A 67 17.32 -9.72 0.19
CA PRO A 67 15.97 -9.81 0.76
C PRO A 67 15.23 -8.47 0.78
N PHE A 68 15.91 -7.34 0.99
CA PHE A 68 15.25 -6.02 0.91
C PHE A 68 14.90 -5.63 -0.52
N ALA A 69 15.77 -5.93 -1.49
CA ALA A 69 15.46 -5.72 -2.90
C ALA A 69 14.23 -6.53 -3.32
N ASP A 70 14.19 -7.81 -2.97
CA ASP A 70 13.06 -8.69 -3.24
C ASP A 70 11.77 -8.21 -2.60
N LEU A 71 11.81 -7.74 -1.34
CA LEU A 71 10.64 -7.14 -0.70
C LEU A 71 10.06 -5.98 -1.53
N ILE A 72 10.93 -5.04 -1.93
CA ILE A 72 10.53 -3.84 -2.69
C ILE A 72 10.04 -4.21 -4.09
N TRP A 73 10.76 -5.10 -4.77
CA TRP A 73 10.48 -5.48 -6.15
C TRP A 73 9.21 -6.30 -6.26
N GLN A 74 9.02 -7.29 -5.38
CA GLN A 74 7.80 -8.10 -5.35
C GLN A 74 6.58 -7.27 -4.93
N TYR A 75 6.74 -6.35 -3.96
CA TYR A 75 5.68 -5.40 -3.62
C TYR A 75 5.26 -4.59 -4.86
N THR A 76 6.25 -4.02 -5.56
CA THR A 76 6.01 -3.17 -6.74
C THR A 76 5.36 -3.97 -7.87
N ALA A 77 5.83 -5.19 -8.13
CA ALA A 77 5.25 -6.07 -9.15
C ALA A 77 3.79 -6.44 -8.86
N GLN A 78 3.44 -6.66 -7.59
CA GLN A 78 2.05 -6.90 -7.18
C GLN A 78 1.17 -5.66 -7.37
N GLN A 79 1.66 -4.48 -6.97
CA GLN A 79 0.95 -3.21 -7.18
C GLN A 79 0.66 -2.94 -8.66
N LEU A 80 1.60 -3.29 -9.56
CA LEU A 80 1.41 -3.19 -11.00
C LEU A 80 0.41 -4.21 -11.52
N THR A 81 0.47 -5.46 -11.04
CA THR A 81 -0.44 -6.52 -11.49
C THR A 81 -1.89 -6.23 -11.10
N MET A 82 -2.14 -5.76 -9.87
CA MET A 82 -3.49 -5.38 -9.42
C MET A 82 -4.05 -4.13 -10.12
N ARG A 83 -3.21 -3.37 -10.84
CA ARG A 83 -3.61 -2.21 -11.65
C ARG A 83 -3.60 -2.48 -13.16
N ASP A 84 -3.54 -3.75 -13.57
CA ASP A 84 -3.44 -4.16 -14.98
C ASP A 84 -2.24 -3.52 -15.72
N LEU A 85 -1.13 -3.36 -15.00
CA LEU A 85 0.14 -2.81 -15.50
C LEU A 85 1.26 -3.84 -15.45
N SER A 86 0.96 -5.14 -15.56
CA SER A 86 2.01 -6.18 -15.55
C SER A 86 3.05 -6.00 -16.68
N ASN A 87 2.70 -5.30 -17.76
CA ASN A 87 3.63 -4.92 -18.82
C ASN A 87 4.73 -3.95 -18.35
N LYS A 88 4.56 -3.30 -17.19
CA LYS A 88 5.53 -2.38 -16.56
C LYS A 88 6.46 -3.04 -15.55
N ILE A 89 6.27 -4.33 -15.23
CA ILE A 89 7.17 -5.06 -14.32
C ILE A 89 8.63 -5.05 -14.81
N PRO A 90 8.92 -5.23 -16.12
CA PRO A 90 10.30 -5.11 -16.62
C PRO A 90 10.95 -3.74 -16.38
N ASP A 91 10.15 -2.69 -16.20
CA ASP A 91 10.61 -1.30 -16.04
C ASP A 91 10.96 -0.96 -14.56
N ILE A 92 10.80 -1.90 -13.61
CA ILE A 92 11.08 -1.66 -12.17
C ILE A 92 12.55 -1.24 -11.96
N GLN A 93 13.50 -1.89 -12.64
CA GLN A 93 14.91 -1.51 -12.55
C GLN A 93 15.18 -0.13 -13.15
N GLU A 94 14.53 0.21 -14.26
CA GLU A 94 14.63 1.54 -14.88
C GLU A 94 14.12 2.61 -13.90
N ALA A 95 12.97 2.37 -13.27
CA ALA A 95 12.42 3.26 -12.26
C ALA A 95 13.37 3.45 -11.08
N SER A 96 13.97 2.36 -10.57
CA SER A 96 14.97 2.43 -9.50
C SER A 96 16.23 3.20 -9.90
N ASN A 97 16.73 2.99 -11.13
CA ASN A 97 17.89 3.71 -11.66
C ASN A 97 17.61 5.21 -11.80
N GLN A 98 16.38 5.57 -12.19
CA GLN A 98 15.99 6.97 -12.30
C GLN A 98 15.95 7.67 -10.93
N VAL A 99 15.59 6.97 -9.85
CA VAL A 99 15.71 7.50 -8.47
C VAL A 99 17.17 7.82 -8.14
N ALA A 100 18.10 6.94 -8.52
CA ALA A 100 19.54 7.16 -8.31
C ALA A 100 20.03 8.37 -9.09
N ILE A 101 19.69 8.45 -10.38
CA ILE A 101 20.07 9.58 -11.25
C ILE A 101 19.55 10.90 -10.70
N ASN A 102 18.31 10.94 -10.19
CA ASN A 102 17.75 12.15 -9.58
C ASN A 102 18.55 12.60 -8.35
N LEU A 103 18.87 11.68 -7.44
CA LEU A 103 19.68 11.97 -6.26
C LEU A 103 21.06 12.50 -6.65
N LEU A 104 21.77 11.80 -7.54
CA LEU A 104 23.13 12.15 -7.92
C LEU A 104 23.17 13.53 -8.58
N ASN A 105 22.18 13.86 -9.43
CA ASN A 105 22.04 15.20 -10.00
C ASN A 105 21.73 16.26 -8.94
N ASP A 106 20.85 16.00 -7.96
CA ASP A 106 20.59 16.99 -6.87
C ASP A 106 21.86 17.27 -6.07
N ILE A 107 22.69 16.25 -5.82
CA ILE A 107 23.99 16.42 -5.14
C ILE A 107 24.96 17.23 -6.00
N LEU A 108 25.10 16.91 -7.28
CA LEU A 108 26.00 17.63 -8.19
C LEU A 108 25.61 19.10 -8.36
N ASP A 109 24.31 19.38 -8.46
CA ASP A 109 23.79 20.73 -8.62
C ASP A 109 23.97 21.59 -7.36
N ARG A 110 23.88 20.97 -6.17
CA ARG A 110 23.84 21.70 -4.89
C ARG A 110 25.16 21.63 -4.11
N GLY A 111 26.01 20.66 -4.40
CA GLY A 111 27.21 20.33 -3.60
C GLY A 111 26.90 19.75 -2.22
N VAL A 112 25.63 19.43 -1.92
CA VAL A 112 25.16 18.90 -0.64
C VAL A 112 24.08 17.85 -0.85
N ILE A 113 23.96 16.89 0.07
CA ILE A 113 22.87 15.93 0.08
C ILE A 113 21.64 16.50 0.80
N ALA A 114 20.45 16.20 0.29
CA ALA A 114 19.21 16.49 0.99
C ALA A 114 19.13 15.67 2.29
N LEU A 115 19.02 16.37 3.43
CA LEU A 115 18.93 15.74 4.76
C LEU A 115 17.49 15.49 5.20
N ASP A 116 16.55 16.11 4.51
CA ASP A 116 15.13 16.00 4.79
C ASP A 116 14.57 14.84 3.96
N PRO A 117 14.08 13.75 4.59
CA PRO A 117 13.53 12.64 3.84
C PRO A 117 12.26 13.05 3.06
N GLN A 118 11.65 14.19 3.39
CA GLN A 118 10.60 14.79 2.57
C GLN A 118 11.12 15.31 1.22
N GLN A 119 12.35 15.82 1.15
CA GLN A 119 12.98 16.23 -0.11
C GLN A 119 13.37 15.03 -0.95
N ILE A 120 13.99 14.02 -0.32
CA ILE A 120 14.32 12.73 -0.97
C ILE A 120 13.07 12.14 -1.62
N ARG A 121 11.96 12.12 -0.89
CA ARG A 121 10.66 11.68 -1.37
C ARG A 121 10.16 12.48 -2.58
N ILE A 122 10.16 13.81 -2.51
CA ILE A 122 9.60 14.68 -3.56
C ILE A 122 10.45 14.64 -4.82
N LYS A 123 11.78 14.71 -4.68
CA LYS A 123 12.70 14.89 -5.79
C LYS A 123 13.15 13.57 -6.41
N ASP A 124 13.43 12.58 -5.57
CA ASP A 124 14.11 11.37 -6.03
C ASP A 124 13.10 10.26 -6.27
N ALA A 125 12.27 9.96 -5.27
CA ALA A 125 11.30 8.86 -5.35
C ALA A 125 10.12 9.10 -6.31
N SER A 126 9.86 10.35 -6.71
CA SER A 126 8.81 10.68 -7.69
C SER A 126 9.07 10.09 -9.08
N ALA A 127 10.29 9.64 -9.37
CA ALA A 127 10.61 8.88 -10.58
C ALA A 127 9.79 7.59 -10.71
N ILE A 128 9.49 6.93 -9.59
CA ILE A 128 8.75 5.65 -9.58
C ILE A 128 7.40 5.80 -10.26
N LYS A 129 6.61 6.84 -9.91
CA LYS A 129 5.32 7.08 -10.55
C LYS A 129 5.42 7.47 -12.01
N GLN A 130 6.46 8.22 -12.40
CA GLN A 130 6.64 8.68 -13.76
C GLN A 130 6.96 7.52 -14.70
N VAL A 131 7.78 6.57 -14.25
CA VAL A 131 8.18 5.42 -15.05
C VAL A 131 7.08 4.33 -15.05
N LEU A 132 6.60 3.95 -13.87
CA LEU A 132 5.75 2.76 -13.71
C LEU A 132 4.25 3.04 -13.88
N TYR A 133 3.75 4.20 -13.43
CA TYR A 133 2.32 4.50 -13.37
C TYR A 133 1.86 5.54 -14.42
N SER A 134 2.72 5.92 -15.37
CA SER A 134 2.39 6.91 -16.42
C SER A 134 1.23 6.50 -17.34
N GLY A 135 0.91 5.20 -17.43
CA GLY A 135 -0.25 4.69 -18.18
C GLY A 135 -1.60 4.95 -17.51
N ILE A 136 -1.62 5.36 -16.24
CA ILE A 136 -2.84 5.58 -15.44
C ILE A 136 -2.80 6.95 -14.73
N PRO A 137 -2.73 8.07 -15.47
CA PRO A 137 -2.46 9.40 -14.90
C PRO A 137 -3.55 9.91 -13.94
N SER A 138 -4.73 9.31 -13.97
CA SER A 138 -5.85 9.64 -13.07
C SER A 138 -5.86 8.79 -11.79
N ASP A 139 -5.09 7.71 -11.70
CA ASP A 139 -5.00 6.85 -10.52
C ASP A 139 -4.11 7.48 -9.45
N THR A 140 -4.44 7.24 -8.17
CA THR A 140 -3.68 7.78 -7.03
C THR A 140 -2.28 7.17 -6.89
N ALA A 141 -1.98 6.04 -7.53
CA ALA A 141 -0.60 5.57 -7.69
C ALA A 141 0.25 6.53 -8.52
N TYR A 142 -0.34 7.24 -9.50
CA TYR A 142 0.33 8.30 -10.24
C TYR A 142 0.21 9.67 -9.55
N ILE A 143 -0.95 10.02 -9.01
CA ILE A 143 -1.17 11.36 -8.45
C ILE A 143 -0.42 11.53 -7.11
N ASN A 144 -0.56 10.55 -6.21
CA ASN A 144 -0.13 10.62 -4.81
C ASN A 144 0.94 9.57 -4.43
N ASP A 145 1.47 8.81 -5.38
CA ASP A 145 2.43 7.72 -5.14
C ASP A 145 1.86 6.58 -4.26
N ALA A 146 0.54 6.34 -4.29
CA ALA A 146 -0.12 5.32 -3.46
C ALA A 146 0.37 3.88 -3.74
N GLY A 147 0.88 3.60 -4.94
CA GLY A 147 1.43 2.29 -5.32
C GLY A 147 2.91 2.09 -4.97
N TRP A 148 3.56 3.06 -4.33
CA TRP A 148 4.99 2.99 -3.99
C TRP A 148 5.21 2.41 -2.60
N SER A 149 6.14 1.45 -2.46
CA SER A 149 6.46 0.80 -1.18
C SER A 149 6.96 1.77 -0.11
N GLY A 150 7.57 2.89 -0.52
CA GLY A 150 8.00 3.93 0.42
C GLY A 150 6.85 4.56 1.20
N ALA A 151 5.60 4.47 0.72
CA ALA A 151 4.44 4.90 1.51
C ALA A 151 4.35 4.17 2.86
N LEU A 152 4.75 2.89 2.92
CA LEU A 152 4.71 2.07 4.13
C LEU A 152 6.06 2.03 4.87
N LEU A 153 7.17 2.09 4.13
CA LEU A 153 8.51 1.84 4.67
C LEU A 153 9.21 3.10 5.19
N PHE A 154 8.74 4.29 4.83
CA PHE A 154 9.32 5.56 5.31
C PHE A 154 9.10 5.79 6.82
N SER A 155 8.20 5.04 7.45
CA SER A 155 8.05 5.02 8.91
C SER A 155 9.36 4.63 9.61
N GLY A 156 10.18 3.78 8.99
CA GLY A 156 11.55 3.47 9.42
C GLY A 156 12.51 4.66 9.44
N LEU A 157 12.21 5.70 8.66
CA LEU A 157 12.93 6.98 8.64
C LEU A 157 12.29 8.02 9.58
N GLY A 158 11.28 7.62 10.35
CA GLY A 158 10.48 8.51 11.19
C GLY A 158 9.45 9.36 10.45
N LEU A 159 9.10 8.99 9.20
CA LEU A 159 8.08 9.69 8.40
C LEU A 159 6.90 8.75 8.07
N ASP A 160 5.71 9.08 8.56
CA ASP A 160 4.50 8.41 8.12
C ASP A 160 3.99 8.99 6.79
N GLU A 161 4.14 8.22 5.72
CA GLU A 161 3.67 8.56 4.37
C GLU A 161 2.41 7.77 3.98
N THR A 162 1.82 7.01 4.90
CA THR A 162 0.68 6.13 4.59
C THR A 162 -0.62 6.86 4.35
N TRP A 163 -0.69 8.14 4.73
CA TRP A 163 -1.77 9.03 4.31
C TRP A 163 -1.95 9.05 2.78
N ARG A 164 -0.93 8.71 1.98
CA ARG A 164 -1.03 8.59 0.51
C ARG A 164 -1.99 7.51 0.04
N LEU A 165 -2.25 6.52 0.89
CA LEU A 165 -3.24 5.48 0.64
C LEU A 165 -4.66 5.97 0.94
N LEU A 166 -4.80 7.12 1.61
CA LEU A 166 -6.07 7.68 2.11
C LEU A 166 -6.30 9.09 1.52
N GLY A 167 -7.08 9.14 0.46
CA GLY A 167 -7.67 10.35 -0.09
C GLY A 167 -6.67 11.38 -0.63
N ARG A 168 -7.23 12.50 -1.10
CA ARG A 168 -6.47 13.65 -1.60
C ARG A 168 -6.70 14.83 -0.65
N ASN A 169 -5.73 15.06 0.24
CA ASN A 169 -5.63 16.18 1.19
C ASN A 169 -6.42 16.04 2.52
N ASP A 170 -5.68 15.62 3.56
CA ASP A 170 -5.65 16.25 4.89
C ASP A 170 -6.55 15.71 6.02
N THR A 171 -7.33 14.64 5.80
CA THR A 171 -8.10 13.98 6.90
C THR A 171 -7.69 12.55 7.22
N ALA A 172 -6.87 11.88 6.38
CA ALA A 172 -6.37 10.53 6.64
C ALA A 172 -7.49 9.55 7.06
N THR A 173 -8.67 9.70 6.45
CA THR A 173 -9.86 8.90 6.75
C THR A 173 -10.09 7.92 5.61
N LEU A 174 -10.49 6.69 5.95
CA LEU A 174 -10.85 5.65 4.99
C LEU A 174 -12.32 5.86 4.59
N ASP A 175 -12.58 6.78 3.67
CA ASP A 175 -13.93 7.22 3.30
C ASP A 175 -14.23 7.24 1.80
N LYS A 176 -13.24 6.91 0.96
CA LYS A 176 -13.43 6.70 -0.48
C LYS A 176 -13.20 5.25 -0.91
N LEU A 177 -13.84 4.86 -2.01
CA LEU A 177 -13.57 3.58 -2.66
C LEU A 177 -12.09 3.44 -3.04
N ASP A 178 -11.46 4.53 -3.50
CA ASP A 178 -10.03 4.57 -3.81
C ASP A 178 -9.14 4.28 -2.61
N ASP A 179 -9.55 4.67 -1.39
CA ASP A 179 -8.80 4.41 -0.16
C ASP A 179 -8.78 2.91 0.15
N ILE A 180 -9.95 2.26 0.03
CA ILE A 180 -10.08 0.82 0.21
C ILE A 180 -9.24 0.07 -0.81
N LYS A 181 -9.28 0.48 -2.08
CA LYS A 181 -8.41 -0.09 -3.12
C LYS A 181 -6.95 -0.01 -2.70
N ASN A 182 -6.48 1.18 -2.32
CA ASN A 182 -5.06 1.39 -2.01
C ASN A 182 -4.61 0.65 -0.76
N VAL A 183 -5.41 0.65 0.31
CA VAL A 183 -5.13 -0.12 1.53
C VAL A 183 -5.11 -1.63 1.24
N LEU A 184 -6.11 -2.13 0.50
CA LEU A 184 -6.21 -3.53 0.13
C LEU A 184 -5.02 -3.97 -0.74
N PHE A 185 -4.63 -3.15 -1.72
CA PHE A 185 -3.49 -3.43 -2.60
C PHE A 185 -2.18 -3.38 -1.82
N ALA A 186 -2.00 -2.37 -0.95
CA ALA A 186 -0.83 -2.24 -0.09
C ALA A 186 -0.68 -3.45 0.86
N TYR A 187 -1.76 -3.87 1.51
CA TYR A 187 -1.79 -5.08 2.34
C TYR A 187 -1.39 -6.32 1.54
N ASN A 188 -2.06 -6.57 0.40
CA ASN A 188 -1.82 -7.77 -0.40
C ASN A 188 -0.38 -7.80 -0.94
N ALA A 189 0.10 -6.68 -1.48
CA ALA A 189 1.47 -6.57 -2.00
C ALA A 189 2.54 -6.77 -0.92
N LEU A 190 2.33 -6.21 0.28
CA LEU A 190 3.27 -6.36 1.39
C LEU A 190 3.26 -7.78 1.97
N ASN A 191 2.09 -8.38 2.12
CA ASN A 191 1.97 -9.76 2.56
C ASN A 191 2.60 -10.73 1.54
N TYR A 192 2.37 -10.52 0.25
CA TYR A 192 2.99 -11.30 -0.81
C TYR A 192 4.52 -11.18 -0.79
N SER A 193 5.05 -9.97 -0.73
CA SER A 193 6.50 -9.75 -0.78
C SER A 193 7.21 -10.27 0.47
N ALA A 194 6.60 -10.14 1.66
CA ALA A 194 7.14 -10.72 2.88
C ALA A 194 7.17 -12.25 2.83
N ASN A 195 6.10 -12.90 2.34
CA ASN A 195 6.06 -14.35 2.16
C ASN A 195 7.07 -14.82 1.10
N TYR A 196 7.27 -14.06 0.02
CA TYR A 196 8.28 -14.36 -0.97
C TYR A 196 9.69 -14.39 -0.34
N VAL A 197 10.05 -13.37 0.45
CA VAL A 197 11.35 -13.33 1.15
C VAL A 197 11.48 -14.48 2.16
N LEU A 198 10.40 -14.83 2.86
CA LEU A 198 10.37 -15.99 3.75
C LEU A 198 10.63 -17.29 2.98
N ASP A 199 9.98 -17.49 1.83
CA ASP A 199 10.16 -18.68 0.99
C ASP A 199 11.59 -18.78 0.43
N GLN A 200 12.19 -17.66 0.02
CA GLN A 200 13.61 -17.62 -0.37
C GLN A 200 14.53 -18.01 0.78
N THR A 201 14.19 -17.60 2.01
CA THR A 201 14.94 -17.95 3.22
C THR A 201 14.81 -19.44 3.54
N LEU A 202 13.59 -19.99 3.50
CA LEU A 202 13.32 -21.41 3.75
C LEU A 202 13.95 -22.31 2.69
N SER A 203 14.06 -21.82 1.46
CA SER A 203 14.73 -22.50 0.34
C SER A 203 16.26 -22.44 0.42
N GLY A 204 16.82 -21.68 1.38
CA GLY A 204 18.26 -21.54 1.58
C GLY A 204 18.94 -20.53 0.66
N ASN A 205 18.18 -19.73 -0.09
CA ASN A 205 18.73 -18.66 -0.94
C ASN A 205 19.15 -17.45 -0.10
N TYR A 206 18.49 -17.22 1.03
CA TYR A 206 18.89 -16.23 2.03
C TYR A 206 19.21 -16.86 3.38
N SER A 207 20.24 -16.33 4.04
CA SER A 207 20.48 -16.65 5.45
C SER A 207 19.51 -15.85 6.32
N ILE A 208 19.15 -16.41 7.46
CA ILE A 208 18.36 -15.69 8.48
C ILE A 208 19.07 -14.39 8.88
N ALA A 209 20.39 -14.42 9.05
CA ALA A 209 21.19 -13.24 9.37
C ALA A 209 21.06 -12.14 8.31
N SER A 210 21.22 -12.46 7.02
CA SER A 210 21.10 -11.48 5.94
C SER A 210 19.70 -10.85 5.85
N VAL A 211 18.65 -11.62 6.14
CA VAL A 211 17.28 -11.09 6.24
C VAL A 211 17.21 -10.09 7.40
N TRP A 212 17.60 -10.52 8.60
CA TRP A 212 17.59 -9.64 9.77
C TRP A 212 18.39 -8.36 9.57
N ASP A 213 19.61 -8.46 9.05
CA ASP A 213 20.46 -7.30 8.81
C ASP A 213 19.79 -6.31 7.84
N SER A 214 19.16 -6.83 6.77
CA SER A 214 18.52 -5.98 5.76
C SER A 214 17.27 -5.26 6.28
N PHE A 215 16.45 -5.93 7.10
CA PHE A 215 15.21 -5.35 7.63
C PHE A 215 15.38 -4.58 8.95
N ASN A 216 16.33 -4.97 9.82
CA ASN A 216 16.59 -4.29 11.10
C ASN A 216 17.00 -2.83 10.90
N ILE A 217 17.72 -2.57 9.81
CA ILE A 217 18.06 -1.22 9.35
C ILE A 217 16.76 -0.36 9.26
N TRP A 218 15.65 -0.92 8.79
CA TRP A 218 14.44 -0.16 8.49
C TRP A 218 13.31 -0.24 9.52
N LEU A 219 13.12 -1.38 10.18
CA LEU A 219 11.88 -1.64 10.91
C LEU A 219 12.09 -1.93 12.42
N GLU A 220 13.32 -1.85 12.93
CA GLU A 220 13.65 -2.20 14.33
C GLU A 220 12.94 -3.51 14.74
N LEU A 221 13.11 -4.55 13.94
CA LEU A 221 12.32 -5.77 14.07
C LEU A 221 12.63 -6.49 15.42
N PRO A 222 11.64 -6.82 16.26
CA PRO A 222 11.87 -7.54 17.50
C PRO A 222 12.25 -8.99 17.20
N GLU A 223 13.11 -9.58 18.04
CA GLU A 223 13.52 -10.98 17.91
C GLU A 223 12.33 -11.98 17.83
N SER A 224 11.15 -11.58 18.32
CA SER A 224 9.94 -12.41 18.41
C SER A 224 8.98 -12.34 17.21
N LEU A 225 9.38 -11.79 16.05
CA LEU A 225 8.54 -11.75 14.82
C LEU A 225 8.02 -13.10 14.30
N ARG A 226 8.35 -14.20 14.96
CA ARG A 226 7.79 -15.51 14.68
C ARG A 226 6.29 -15.63 14.99
N SER A 227 5.68 -14.68 15.72
CA SER A 227 4.27 -14.78 16.15
C SER A 227 3.36 -13.61 15.75
N THR A 228 3.87 -12.61 15.01
CA THR A 228 3.09 -11.43 14.58
C THR A 228 3.23 -11.28 13.08
N SER A 229 2.15 -10.97 12.36
CA SER A 229 2.24 -10.73 10.91
C SER A 229 3.19 -9.56 10.64
N PHE A 230 3.96 -9.67 9.56
CA PHE A 230 4.89 -8.60 9.15
C PHE A 230 4.12 -7.31 8.83
N VAL A 231 2.93 -7.43 8.24
CA VAL A 231 2.06 -6.29 7.92
C VAL A 231 1.64 -5.56 9.19
N ALA A 232 0.99 -6.25 10.14
CA ALA A 232 0.57 -5.65 11.41
C ALA A 232 1.74 -4.98 12.13
N TYR A 233 2.90 -5.65 12.19
CA TYR A 233 4.06 -5.06 12.83
C TYR A 233 4.53 -3.79 12.12
N SER A 234 4.65 -3.84 10.79
CA SER A 234 5.16 -2.73 10.00
C SER A 234 4.23 -1.50 10.06
N THR A 235 2.91 -1.68 10.19
CA THR A 235 1.94 -0.58 10.12
C THR A 235 1.33 -0.16 11.45
N LYS A 236 1.71 -0.79 12.58
CA LYS A 236 1.04 -0.61 13.90
C LYS A 236 0.89 0.84 14.38
N ASP A 237 1.90 1.67 14.14
CA ASP A 237 1.98 3.07 14.59
C ASP A 237 1.75 4.06 13.44
N GLN A 238 1.34 3.56 12.28
CA GLN A 238 1.06 4.36 11.08
C GLN A 238 -0.42 4.70 11.00
N ILE A 239 -0.74 5.80 10.31
CA ILE A 239 -2.10 6.29 10.06
C ILE A 239 -3.01 5.19 9.50
N VAL A 240 -2.51 4.38 8.56
CA VAL A 240 -3.27 3.28 7.95
C VAL A 240 -3.33 2.01 8.81
N GLY A 241 -2.65 1.97 9.95
CA GLY A 241 -2.56 0.80 10.82
C GLY A 241 -3.92 0.18 11.16
N PRO A 242 -4.93 0.96 11.59
CA PRO A 242 -6.28 0.45 11.82
C PRO A 242 -6.91 -0.19 10.58
N ALA A 243 -6.77 0.44 9.42
CA ALA A 243 -7.33 -0.06 8.16
C ALA A 243 -6.64 -1.37 7.72
N MET A 244 -5.32 -1.46 7.87
CA MET A 244 -4.56 -2.69 7.62
C MET A 244 -4.99 -3.82 8.54
N GLY A 245 -5.23 -3.53 9.83
CA GLY A 245 -5.76 -4.49 10.78
C GLY A 245 -7.15 -5.00 10.41
N TYR A 246 -8.01 -4.17 9.81
CA TYR A 246 -9.30 -4.62 9.30
C TYR A 246 -9.15 -5.60 8.11
N VAL A 247 -8.25 -5.32 7.18
CA VAL A 247 -7.95 -6.24 6.07
C VAL A 247 -7.42 -7.57 6.60
N GLU A 248 -6.53 -7.52 7.59
CA GLU A 248 -5.94 -8.72 8.19
C GLU A 248 -6.98 -9.60 8.90
N ASN A 249 -7.83 -8.99 9.74
CA ASN A 249 -8.82 -9.72 10.53
C ASN A 249 -9.94 -10.34 9.67
N ILE A 250 -10.28 -9.74 8.53
CA ILE A 250 -11.32 -10.26 7.62
C ILE A 250 -10.74 -11.20 6.56
N GLY A 251 -9.48 -10.96 6.17
CA GLY A 251 -8.86 -11.53 4.99
C GLY A 251 -9.11 -10.66 3.75
N ALA A 252 -8.03 -10.38 3.00
CA ALA A 252 -8.07 -9.53 1.82
C ALA A 252 -9.07 -10.04 0.76
N GLU A 253 -9.12 -11.35 0.56
CA GLU A 253 -10.00 -12.03 -0.39
C GLU A 253 -11.48 -11.82 -0.04
N ASN A 254 -11.82 -12.06 1.23
CA ASN A 254 -13.17 -11.87 1.75
C ASN A 254 -13.58 -10.39 1.66
N LEU A 255 -12.67 -9.49 2.00
CA LEU A 255 -12.91 -8.05 1.96
C LEU A 255 -13.19 -7.57 0.54
N LEU A 256 -12.42 -8.06 -0.45
CA LEU A 256 -12.66 -7.78 -1.87
C LEU A 256 -14.04 -8.28 -2.30
N ASP A 257 -14.43 -9.50 -1.92
CA ASP A 257 -15.74 -10.03 -2.29
C ASP A 257 -16.89 -9.28 -1.62
N MET A 258 -16.74 -8.86 -0.36
CA MET A 258 -17.70 -7.99 0.33
C MET A 258 -17.92 -6.69 -0.45
N LEU A 259 -16.82 -6.04 -0.85
CA LEU A 259 -16.85 -4.82 -1.63
C LEU A 259 -17.51 -5.04 -3.00
N ARG A 260 -17.12 -6.09 -3.72
CA ARG A 260 -17.70 -6.45 -5.03
C ARG A 260 -19.18 -6.74 -4.94
N ARG A 261 -19.64 -7.51 -3.94
CA ARG A 261 -21.08 -7.78 -3.72
C ARG A 261 -21.86 -6.50 -3.41
N ALA A 262 -21.33 -5.64 -2.54
CA ALA A 262 -21.97 -4.38 -2.20
C ALA A 262 -22.04 -3.45 -3.43
N TYR A 263 -20.98 -3.38 -4.23
CA TYR A 263 -20.97 -2.54 -5.43
C TYR A 263 -21.87 -3.09 -6.53
N LEU A 264 -21.80 -4.40 -6.85
CA LEU A 264 -22.54 -4.99 -7.97
C LEU A 264 -24.00 -5.30 -7.62
N GLY A 265 -24.32 -5.51 -6.34
CA GLY A 265 -25.67 -5.84 -5.88
C GLY A 265 -26.07 -7.29 -6.17
N THR A 266 -25.10 -8.16 -6.46
CA THR A 266 -25.32 -9.57 -6.81
C THR A 266 -24.24 -10.45 -6.17
N ALA A 267 -24.50 -11.75 -6.09
CA ALA A 267 -23.47 -12.71 -5.70
C ALA A 267 -22.26 -12.66 -6.65
N VAL A 268 -21.08 -12.90 -6.10
CA VAL A 268 -19.82 -12.93 -6.85
C VAL A 268 -19.17 -14.29 -6.67
N ASN A 269 -18.36 -14.69 -7.65
CA ASN A 269 -17.47 -15.83 -7.47
C ASN A 269 -16.42 -15.51 -6.40
N GLU A 270 -16.15 -16.50 -5.56
CA GLU A 270 -15.20 -16.41 -4.46
C GLU A 270 -13.81 -15.99 -4.94
N THR A 271 -13.23 -15.03 -4.23
CA THR A 271 -11.84 -14.66 -4.37
C THR A 271 -10.96 -15.60 -3.55
N THR A 272 -9.88 -16.09 -4.16
CA THR A 272 -8.83 -16.88 -3.55
C THR A 272 -7.49 -16.18 -3.75
N LYS A 273 -6.43 -16.63 -3.06
CA LYS A 273 -5.07 -16.10 -3.25
C LYS A 273 -4.63 -16.14 -4.72
N GLU A 274 -5.01 -17.18 -5.45
CA GLU A 274 -4.61 -17.41 -6.85
C GLU A 274 -5.32 -16.45 -7.82
N ASN A 275 -6.57 -16.08 -7.54
CA ASN A 275 -7.36 -15.23 -8.44
C ASN A 275 -7.52 -13.78 -7.93
N PHE A 276 -6.98 -13.46 -6.75
CA PHE A 276 -7.08 -12.14 -6.11
C PHE A 276 -6.72 -11.01 -7.06
N ASN A 277 -5.54 -11.07 -7.67
CA ASN A 277 -5.06 -10.04 -8.58
C ASN A 277 -5.99 -9.83 -9.78
N THR A 278 -6.51 -10.92 -10.35
CA THR A 278 -7.44 -10.85 -11.49
C THR A 278 -8.76 -10.22 -11.06
N ASN A 279 -9.35 -10.70 -9.97
CA ASN A 279 -10.62 -10.14 -9.47
C ASN A 279 -10.48 -8.67 -9.06
N ALA A 280 -9.35 -8.29 -8.46
CA ALA A 280 -9.03 -6.92 -8.06
C ALA A 280 -8.88 -6.01 -9.28
N ALA A 281 -8.07 -6.40 -10.26
CA ALA A 281 -7.84 -5.64 -11.49
C ALA A 281 -9.13 -5.49 -12.29
N GLU A 282 -9.93 -6.56 -12.44
CA GLU A 282 -11.22 -6.52 -13.13
C GLU A 282 -12.22 -5.59 -12.42
N PHE A 283 -12.33 -5.69 -11.09
CA PHE A 283 -13.28 -4.90 -10.32
C PHE A 283 -12.92 -3.41 -10.33
N PHE A 284 -11.71 -3.06 -9.87
CA PHE A 284 -11.30 -1.66 -9.79
C PHE A 284 -11.02 -1.08 -11.17
N GLY A 285 -10.56 -1.86 -12.15
CA GLY A 285 -10.41 -1.41 -13.54
C GLY A 285 -11.74 -1.17 -14.26
N GLY A 286 -12.83 -1.80 -13.79
CA GLY A 286 -14.18 -1.58 -14.29
C GLY A 286 -14.82 -0.26 -13.86
N ILE A 287 -14.24 0.42 -12.87
CA ILE A 287 -14.71 1.70 -12.33
C ILE A 287 -13.67 2.77 -12.70
N ASN A 288 -14.09 3.91 -13.24
CA ASN A 288 -13.11 4.92 -13.63
C ASN A 288 -12.41 5.51 -12.38
N ALA A 289 -11.12 5.88 -12.49
CA ALA A 289 -10.33 6.29 -11.33
C ALA A 289 -10.86 7.55 -10.62
N VAL A 290 -11.50 8.47 -11.34
CA VAL A 290 -12.09 9.69 -10.75
C VAL A 290 -13.32 9.33 -9.94
N GLU A 291 -14.17 8.46 -10.46
CA GLU A 291 -15.34 7.93 -9.77
C GLU A 291 -14.95 7.17 -8.50
N GLN A 292 -13.88 6.36 -8.52
CA GLN A 292 -13.36 5.72 -7.30
C GLN A 292 -12.95 6.74 -6.22
N GLN A 293 -12.38 7.88 -6.63
CA GLN A 293 -11.94 8.95 -5.72
C GLN A 293 -13.09 9.81 -5.18
N GLU A 294 -14.22 9.84 -5.89
CA GLU A 294 -15.40 10.62 -5.48
C GLU A 294 -16.40 9.77 -4.68
N MET A 295 -16.48 8.47 -4.95
CA MET A 295 -17.42 7.53 -4.35
C MET A 295 -17.19 7.34 -2.85
N ASP A 296 -18.17 7.80 -2.07
CA ASP A 296 -18.18 7.67 -0.62
C ASP A 296 -18.38 6.22 -0.18
N ILE A 297 -17.59 5.82 0.83
CA ILE A 297 -17.71 4.53 1.49
C ILE A 297 -17.66 4.72 3.01
N GLU A 298 -18.37 3.86 3.72
CA GLU A 298 -18.44 3.89 5.17
C GLU A 298 -18.19 2.50 5.76
N TRP A 299 -17.22 2.43 6.67
CA TRP A 299 -16.93 1.22 7.43
C TRP A 299 -18.02 0.94 8.47
N LEU A 300 -18.62 -0.24 8.39
CA LEU A 300 -19.75 -0.62 9.25
C LEU A 300 -19.34 -1.37 10.52
N GLY A 301 -18.09 -1.86 10.61
CA GLY A 301 -17.65 -2.72 11.71
C GLY A 301 -17.53 -2.03 13.08
N SER A 302 -17.69 -0.71 13.15
CA SER A 302 -17.73 0.06 14.41
C SER A 302 -19.14 0.26 14.96
N TYR A 303 -20.19 0.03 14.16
CA TYR A 303 -21.57 0.22 14.59
C TYR A 303 -22.09 -1.01 15.33
N SER A 304 -22.84 -0.76 16.41
CA SER A 304 -23.64 -1.79 17.05
C SER A 304 -24.80 -2.25 16.17
N GLN A 305 -25.33 -3.44 16.45
CA GLN A 305 -26.53 -3.95 15.77
C GLN A 305 -27.69 -2.92 15.76
N GLN A 306 -27.92 -2.23 16.89
CA GLN A 306 -29.00 -1.24 17.03
C GLN A 306 -28.78 -0.01 16.15
N GLU A 307 -27.53 0.46 16.03
CA GLU A 307 -27.20 1.58 15.16
C GLU A 307 -27.37 1.20 13.69
N LEU A 308 -26.92 0.01 13.29
CA LEU A 308 -27.12 -0.50 11.92
C LEU A 308 -28.60 -0.64 11.57
N GLU A 309 -29.44 -1.07 12.53
CA GLU A 309 -30.89 -1.13 12.34
C GLU A 309 -31.49 0.26 12.06
N LEU A 310 -31.10 1.28 12.82
CA LEU A 310 -31.58 2.66 12.64
C LEU A 310 -31.12 3.26 11.30
N LEU A 311 -29.87 3.02 10.92
CA LEU A 311 -29.29 3.49 9.65
C LEU A 311 -29.96 2.81 8.45
N ALA A 312 -30.16 1.49 8.50
CA ALA A 312 -30.80 0.71 7.45
C ALA A 312 -32.29 1.04 7.27
N ILE A 313 -32.99 1.55 8.28
CA ILE A 313 -34.36 2.06 8.12
C ILE A 313 -34.37 3.31 7.23
N SER A 314 -33.39 4.19 7.41
CA SER A 314 -33.38 5.52 6.80
C SER A 314 -32.63 5.62 5.47
N SER A 315 -31.79 4.65 5.12
CA SER A 315 -30.98 4.73 3.90
C SER A 315 -30.70 3.40 3.19
N GLU A 316 -30.73 3.43 1.86
CA GLU A 316 -30.54 2.27 0.97
C GLU A 316 -29.11 1.73 1.00
N LYS A 317 -28.10 2.59 1.18
CA LYS A 317 -26.70 2.15 1.24
C LYS A 317 -26.44 1.14 2.35
N TYR A 318 -27.04 1.34 3.52
CA TYR A 318 -26.92 0.41 4.64
C TYR A 318 -27.73 -0.86 4.42
N ARG A 319 -28.93 -0.77 3.81
CA ARG A 319 -29.69 -1.97 3.41
C ARG A 319 -28.89 -2.81 2.42
N ASN A 320 -28.27 -2.17 1.43
CA ASN A 320 -27.43 -2.79 0.44
C ASN A 320 -26.24 -3.52 1.10
N ALA A 321 -25.53 -2.85 2.00
CA ALA A 321 -24.42 -3.45 2.73
C ALA A 321 -24.85 -4.69 3.55
N LEU A 322 -25.97 -4.60 4.27
CA LEU A 322 -26.52 -5.71 5.05
C LEU A 322 -26.97 -6.90 4.18
N VAL A 323 -27.53 -6.65 2.99
CA VAL A 323 -27.91 -7.70 2.04
C VAL A 323 -26.68 -8.35 1.39
N ALA A 324 -25.70 -7.54 1.02
CA ALA A 324 -24.44 -7.99 0.43
C ALA A 324 -23.50 -8.67 1.44
N LEU A 325 -23.84 -8.62 2.74
CA LEU A 325 -22.98 -9.00 3.85
C LEU A 325 -21.61 -8.34 3.75
N SER A 326 -21.63 -7.03 3.54
CA SER A 326 -20.44 -6.23 3.39
C SER A 326 -20.23 -5.35 4.59
N VAL A 327 -18.98 -5.29 5.05
CA VAL A 327 -18.52 -4.33 6.06
C VAL A 327 -18.44 -2.89 5.54
N PHE A 328 -18.83 -2.66 4.29
CA PHE A 328 -18.86 -1.36 3.66
C PHE A 328 -20.26 -0.99 3.18
N ALA A 329 -20.72 0.20 3.57
CA ALA A 329 -21.80 0.89 2.87
C ALA A 329 -21.21 1.81 1.81
N ILE A 330 -21.52 1.54 0.55
CA ILE A 330 -21.04 2.32 -0.61
C ILE A 330 -22.17 3.24 -1.05
N ASP A 331 -21.90 4.53 -1.23
CA ASP A 331 -22.85 5.48 -1.81
C ASP A 331 -22.88 5.32 -3.33
N LEU A 332 -24.03 4.92 -3.86
CA LEU A 332 -24.24 4.63 -5.28
C LEU A 332 -25.36 5.52 -5.80
N ASP A 333 -25.24 5.93 -7.06
CA ASP A 333 -26.27 6.74 -7.73
C ASP A 333 -27.62 6.00 -7.85
N ASP A 334 -27.59 4.67 -7.92
CA ASP A 334 -28.77 3.82 -8.06
C ASP A 334 -28.65 2.47 -7.35
N TYR A 335 -29.70 2.12 -6.64
CA TYR A 335 -29.87 0.87 -5.90
C TYR A 335 -30.95 -0.05 -6.50
N THR A 336 -31.53 0.32 -7.64
CA THR A 336 -32.58 -0.43 -8.34
C THR A 336 -32.15 -1.87 -8.64
N GLY A 337 -33.07 -2.83 -8.48
CA GLY A 337 -32.85 -4.23 -8.85
C GLY A 337 -32.01 -5.04 -7.85
N ARG A 338 -31.61 -4.44 -6.72
CA ARG A 338 -30.84 -5.09 -5.65
C ARG A 338 -31.69 -5.76 -4.57
N GLU A 339 -33.00 -5.91 -4.85
CA GLU A 339 -33.99 -6.45 -3.93
C GLU A 339 -34.04 -5.72 -2.57
N LEU A 340 -33.62 -4.45 -2.56
CA LEU A 340 -33.73 -3.54 -1.42
C LEU A 340 -35.13 -2.95 -1.31
N GLU A 341 -35.87 -3.03 -2.42
CA GLU A 341 -37.28 -2.70 -2.51
C GLU A 341 -38.11 -3.69 -1.71
N LEU A 342 -38.64 -3.22 -0.59
CA LEU A 342 -39.56 -3.93 0.28
C LEU A 342 -41.01 -3.50 -0.01
N PHE A 343 -41.39 -3.59 -1.29
CA PHE A 343 -42.71 -3.26 -1.81
C PHE A 343 -43.01 -4.11 -3.05
N SER A 344 -44.14 -4.82 -3.06
CA SER A 344 -44.68 -5.42 -4.28
C SER A 344 -45.64 -4.40 -4.95
N PRO A 345 -45.30 -3.86 -6.15
CA PRO A 345 -46.16 -2.87 -6.83
C PRO A 345 -47.54 -3.41 -7.20
N GLU A 346 -47.64 -4.72 -7.40
CA GLU A 346 -48.88 -5.40 -7.77
C GLU A 346 -49.83 -5.63 -6.60
N THR A 347 -49.31 -5.73 -5.37
CA THR A 347 -50.11 -6.10 -4.18
C THR A 347 -50.21 -5.01 -3.13
N GLY A 348 -49.32 -4.01 -3.16
CA GLY A 348 -49.27 -2.94 -2.15
C GLY A 348 -48.83 -3.43 -0.75
N ILE A 349 -48.29 -4.65 -0.65
CA ILE A 349 -47.84 -5.25 0.61
C ILE A 349 -46.31 -5.20 0.67
N GLY A 350 -45.80 -4.76 1.82
CA GLY A 350 -44.37 -4.67 2.12
C GLY A 350 -44.09 -3.43 2.96
N SER A 351 -43.47 -3.63 4.11
CA SER A 351 -42.79 -2.59 4.88
C SER A 351 -41.45 -3.17 5.32
N LEU A 352 -40.45 -2.32 5.53
CA LEU A 352 -39.27 -2.66 6.33
C LEU A 352 -39.77 -3.18 7.66
N THR A 353 -40.00 -4.50 7.77
CA THR A 353 -40.31 -5.07 9.06
C THR A 353 -39.03 -4.91 9.87
N THR A 354 -39.13 -4.31 11.05
CA THR A 354 -38.02 -4.21 11.99
C THR A 354 -37.33 -5.57 12.17
N LYS A 355 -38.10 -6.65 12.06
CA LYS A 355 -37.60 -8.03 12.06
C LYS A 355 -36.60 -8.33 10.93
N TRP A 356 -36.88 -7.96 9.68
CA TRP A 356 -35.94 -8.23 8.58
C TRP A 356 -34.63 -7.48 8.76
N VAL A 357 -34.71 -6.19 9.13
CA VAL A 357 -33.51 -5.37 9.36
C VAL A 357 -32.70 -5.95 10.51
N SER A 358 -33.37 -6.32 11.60
CA SER A 358 -32.75 -6.93 12.77
C SER A 358 -32.11 -8.29 12.46
N ASP A 359 -32.80 -9.17 11.71
CA ASP A 359 -32.27 -10.47 11.30
C ASP A 359 -31.00 -10.29 10.44
N ARG A 360 -30.96 -9.28 9.54
CA ARG A 360 -29.77 -8.98 8.72
C ARG A 360 -28.63 -8.34 9.50
N ALA A 361 -28.92 -7.36 10.36
CA ALA A 361 -27.93 -6.74 11.24
C ALA A 361 -27.30 -7.77 12.18
N HIS A 362 -28.10 -8.70 12.72
CA HIS A 362 -27.61 -9.78 13.56
C HIS A 362 -26.74 -10.77 12.78
N MET A 363 -27.14 -11.13 11.55
CA MET A 363 -26.34 -12.01 10.69
C MET A 363 -24.99 -11.37 10.31
N PHE A 364 -24.99 -10.07 10.05
CA PHE A 364 -23.79 -9.28 9.79
C PHE A 364 -22.84 -9.27 11.00
N GLU A 365 -23.34 -8.97 12.20
CA GLU A 365 -22.55 -8.98 13.44
C GLU A 365 -21.93 -10.37 13.68
N ARG A 366 -22.72 -11.44 13.55
CA ARG A 366 -22.23 -12.83 13.68
C ARG A 366 -21.14 -13.19 12.68
N MET A 367 -21.25 -12.70 11.45
CA MET A 367 -20.24 -12.92 10.42
C MET A 367 -18.93 -12.24 10.80
N ILE A 368 -18.98 -10.97 11.24
CA ILE A 368 -17.79 -10.25 11.71
C ILE A 368 -17.16 -10.95 12.92
N GLU A 369 -17.96 -11.31 13.93
CA GLU A 369 -17.48 -12.03 15.11
C GLU A 369 -16.78 -13.34 14.73
N GLY A 370 -17.37 -14.12 13.82
CA GLY A 370 -16.80 -15.37 13.34
C GLY A 370 -15.46 -15.17 12.63
N MET A 371 -15.36 -14.16 11.76
CA MET A 371 -14.14 -13.87 11.02
C MET A 371 -13.01 -13.40 11.94
N ILE A 372 -13.29 -12.56 12.93
CA ILE A 372 -12.29 -12.09 13.90
C ILE A 372 -11.78 -13.24 14.79
N LEU A 373 -12.60 -14.25 15.07
CA LEU A 373 -12.20 -15.39 15.90
C LEU A 373 -11.40 -16.46 15.16
N GLU A 374 -11.43 -16.45 13.82
CA GLU A 374 -10.71 -17.39 12.96
C GLU A 374 -9.37 -16.83 12.42
N ALA A 375 -9.18 -15.51 12.49
CA ALA A 375 -7.91 -14.81 12.25
C ALA A 375 -6.99 -14.87 13.47
#